data_AF-A0A8F5BWJ0-F1
#
_entry.id   AF-A0A8F5BWJ0-F1
#
_cell.length_a   1.000
_cell.length_b   1.000
_cell.length_c   1.000
_cell.angle_alpha   90.00
_cell.angle_beta   90.00
_cell.angle_gamma   90.00
#
_symmetry.space_group_name_H-M   'P 1'
#
loop_
_entity.id
_entity.type
_entity.pdbx_description
1 polymer ?
#
loop_
_entity_poly.entity_id
_entity_poly.type
_entity_poly.pdbx_seq_one_letter_code
_entity_poly.pdbx_strand_id
1 'polypeptide(L)' 'MVLDSLRYWVTDMHVDGFRFDLAAALARELYSVNMLNTFFIALQQDPILSRVKLIAEPWDVGQGGYQVGNFPYQWAEWKV' A
#
# COMPACT_ATOMS: atom_id res chain seq x y z
N MET A 1 -5.16 -12.06 6.02
CA MET A 1 -6.27 -11.73 5.09
C MET A 1 -5.81 -10.83 3.94
N VAL A 2 -5.41 -9.55 4.15
CA VAL A 2 -4.98 -8.69 3.02
C VAL A 2 -3.68 -9.18 2.38
N LEU A 3 -2.62 -9.44 3.18
CA LEU A 3 -1.35 -9.95 2.66
C LEU A 3 -1.51 -11.31 1.96
N ASP A 4 -2.33 -12.20 2.49
CA ASP A 4 -2.58 -13.51 1.88
C ASP A 4 -3.30 -13.36 0.53
N SER A 5 -4.26 -12.42 0.44
CA SER A 5 -4.91 -12.11 -0.83
C SER A 5 -3.89 -11.58 -1.85
N LEU A 6 -3.00 -10.67 -1.45
CA LEU A 6 -1.98 -10.14 -2.35
C LEU A 6 -1.02 -11.26 -2.81
N ARG A 7 -0.58 -12.11 -1.88
CA ARG A 7 0.28 -13.25 -2.21
C ARG A 7 -0.39 -14.18 -3.21
N TYR A 8 -1.64 -14.57 -2.97
CA TYR A 8 -2.42 -15.39 -3.88
C TYR A 8 -2.48 -14.81 -5.30
N TRP A 9 -2.75 -13.51 -5.43
CA TRP A 9 -2.78 -12.87 -6.74
C TRP A 9 -1.41 -12.89 -7.44
N VAL A 10 -0.31 -12.80 -6.69
CA VAL A 10 1.04 -12.86 -7.26
C VAL A 10 1.45 -14.30 -7.60
N THR A 11 1.23 -15.26 -6.71
CA THR A 11 1.73 -16.63 -6.86
C THR A 11 0.84 -17.50 -7.74
N ASP A 12 -0.47 -17.39 -7.58
CA ASP A 12 -1.42 -18.28 -8.24
C ASP A 12 -1.95 -17.65 -9.53
N MET A 13 -2.21 -16.34 -9.50
CA MET A 13 -2.77 -15.59 -10.63
C MET A 13 -1.71 -14.85 -11.44
N HIS A 14 -0.44 -14.87 -11.04
CA HIS A 14 0.69 -14.27 -11.75
C HIS A 14 0.54 -12.76 -12.03
N VAL A 15 -0.05 -12.03 -11.09
CA VAL A 15 -0.13 -10.56 -11.14
C VAL A 15 1.23 -9.93 -10.84
N ASP A 16 1.70 -9.02 -11.71
CA ASP A 16 3.00 -8.36 -11.59
C ASP A 16 3.04 -7.13 -10.64
N GLY A 17 1.88 -6.71 -10.15
CA GLY A 17 1.77 -5.55 -9.27
C GLY A 17 0.34 -5.05 -9.05
N PHE A 18 0.20 -4.10 -8.12
CA PHE A 18 -1.09 -3.59 -7.65
C PHE A 18 -1.13 -2.08 -7.68
N ARG A 19 -2.30 -1.54 -8.04
CA ARG A 19 -2.67 -0.13 -7.79
C ARG A 19 -3.70 -0.10 -6.67
N PHE A 20 -3.33 0.52 -5.57
CA PHE A 20 -4.19 0.65 -4.39
C PHE A 20 -4.99 1.95 -4.50
N ASP A 21 -6.31 1.79 -4.55
CA ASP A 21 -7.29 2.87 -4.45
C ASP A 21 -7.31 3.43 -3.03
N LEU A 22 -7.42 4.76 -2.91
CA LEU A 22 -7.44 5.48 -1.63
C LEU A 22 -6.40 4.95 -0.62
N ALA A 23 -5.14 4.81 -1.06
CA ALA A 23 -4.15 4.03 -0.33
C ALA A 23 -3.84 4.60 1.07
N ALA A 24 -4.09 5.89 1.30
CA ALA A 24 -3.95 6.51 2.62
C ALA A 24 -4.91 5.91 3.67
N ALA A 25 -6.06 5.36 3.24
CA ALA A 25 -6.99 4.70 4.15
C ALA A 25 -6.40 3.41 4.76
N LEU A 26 -5.49 2.73 4.03
CA LEU A 26 -4.76 1.55 4.53
C LEU A 26 -3.74 1.91 5.62
N ALA A 27 -3.33 3.18 5.66
CA ALA A 27 -2.40 3.73 6.64
C ALA A 27 -3.08 4.20 7.93
N ARG A 28 -4.42 4.18 7.99
CA ARG A 28 -5.14 4.73 9.14
C ARG A 28 -5.03 3.86 10.38
N GLU A 29 -4.57 4.47 11.45
CA GLU A 29 -4.61 3.93 12.81
C GLU A 29 -5.50 4.85 13.65
N LEU A 30 -6.71 4.37 13.98
CA LEU A 30 -7.78 5.16 14.60
C LEU A 30 -8.11 6.42 13.79
N TYR A 31 -7.66 7.60 14.24
CA TYR A 31 -7.99 8.90 13.65
C TYR A 31 -6.85 9.50 12.82
N SER A 32 -5.64 8.94 12.90
CA SER A 32 -4.45 9.47 12.24
C SER A 32 -3.97 8.54 11.12
N VAL A 33 -3.26 9.12 10.15
CA VAL A 33 -2.56 8.37 9.11
C VAL A 33 -1.13 8.12 9.57
N ASN A 34 -0.73 6.84 9.58
CA ASN A 34 0.61 6.39 9.92
C ASN A 34 1.21 5.55 8.79
N MET A 35 2.17 6.12 8.05
CA MET A 35 2.85 5.42 6.94
C MET A 35 3.84 4.34 7.41
N LEU A 36 4.09 4.25 8.71
CA LEU A 36 4.88 3.19 9.36
C LEU A 36 3.98 2.20 10.09
N ASN A 37 2.70 2.06 9.70
CA ASN A 37 1.82 1.09 10.31
C ASN A 37 2.29 -0.36 10.05
N THR A 38 1.76 -1.30 10.84
CA THR A 38 2.12 -2.72 10.75
C THR A 38 1.87 -3.30 9.36
N PHE A 39 0.87 -2.80 8.63
CA PHE A 39 0.56 -3.27 7.29
C PHE A 39 1.69 -2.98 6.29
N PHE A 40 2.16 -1.74 6.21
CA PHE A 40 3.23 -1.38 5.29
C PHE A 40 4.57 -2.03 5.66
N ILE A 41 4.87 -2.15 6.95
CA ILE A 41 6.07 -2.85 7.42
C ILE A 41 6.04 -4.32 6.98
N ALA A 42 4.93 -5.01 7.23
CA ALA A 42 4.79 -6.42 6.85
C ALA A 42 4.84 -6.63 5.34
N LEU A 43 4.23 -5.72 4.57
CA LEU A 43 4.25 -5.78 3.09
C LEU A 43 5.65 -5.52 2.53
N GLN A 44 6.41 -4.60 3.11
CA GLN A 44 7.80 -4.31 2.71
C GLN A 44 8.76 -5.46 3.02
N GLN A 45 8.53 -6.17 4.12
CA GLN A 45 9.37 -7.31 4.53
C GLN A 45 8.98 -8.63 3.85
N ASP A 46 7.85 -8.67 3.15
CA ASP A 46 7.35 -9.90 2.54
C ASP A 46 8.23 -10.32 1.34
N PRO A 47 8.76 -11.56 1.30
CA PRO A 47 9.69 -11.98 0.26
C PRO A 47 9.06 -12.08 -1.15
N ILE A 48 7.73 -12.19 -1.25
CA ILE A 48 6.98 -12.25 -2.50
C ILE A 48 6.56 -10.84 -2.91
N LEU A 49 5.89 -10.10 -2.01
CA LEU A 49 5.32 -8.79 -2.31
C LEU A 49 6.37 -7.67 -2.42
N SER A 50 7.55 -7.83 -1.81
CA SER A 50 8.68 -6.90 -2.00
C SER A 50 9.24 -6.89 -3.43
N ARG A 51 8.80 -7.80 -4.30
CA ARG A 51 9.29 -7.94 -5.69
C ARG A 51 8.31 -7.43 -6.74
N VAL A 52 7.08 -7.11 -6.35
CA VAL A 52 6.04 -6.65 -7.29
C VAL A 52 5.93 -5.13 -7.30
N LYS A 53 5.31 -4.59 -8.35
CA LYS A 53 5.08 -3.14 -8.46
C LYS A 53 3.94 -2.73 -7.53
N LEU A 54 4.15 -1.67 -6.76
CA LEU A 54 3.15 -1.12 -5.84
C LEU A 54 2.89 0.33 -6.23
N ILE A 55 1.65 0.64 -6.57
CA ILE A 55 1.23 1.99 -6.94
C ILE A 55 0.15 2.44 -5.96
N ALA A 56 0.34 3.59 -5.33
CA ALA A 56 -0.62 4.20 -4.42
C ALA A 56 -1.38 5.35 -5.10
N GLU A 57 -2.68 5.43 -4.86
CA GLU A 57 -3.39 6.70 -4.84
C GLU A 57 -3.12 7.37 -3.48
N PRO A 58 -2.28 8.41 -3.42
CA PRO A 58 -1.65 8.84 -2.18
C PRO A 58 -2.54 9.76 -1.34
N TRP A 59 -3.85 9.49 -1.32
CA TRP A 59 -4.81 10.27 -0.57
C TRP A 59 -6.03 9.44 -0.15
N ASP A 60 -6.80 9.95 0.81
CA ASP A 60 -8.15 9.50 1.08
C ASP A 60 -9.07 10.67 1.42
N VAL A 61 -10.36 10.40 1.65
CA VAL A 61 -11.38 11.43 1.92
C VAL A 61 -11.39 11.93 3.38
N GLY A 62 -10.59 11.32 4.26
CA GLY A 62 -10.59 11.65 5.68
C GLY A 62 -9.68 12.84 6.01
N GLN A 63 -9.83 13.39 7.22
CA GLN A 63 -8.93 14.45 7.69
C GLN A 63 -7.48 13.95 7.71
N GLY A 64 -6.56 14.79 7.24
CA GLY A 64 -5.13 14.42 7.09
C GLY A 64 -4.87 13.36 6.01
N GLY A 65 -5.84 13.11 5.13
CA GLY A 65 -5.79 12.07 4.12
C GLY A 65 -4.79 12.31 2.99
N TYR A 66 -4.41 13.56 2.70
CA TYR A 66 -3.51 13.89 1.60
C TYR A 66 -2.05 13.56 1.96
N GLN A 67 -1.48 12.54 1.32
CA GLN A 67 -0.21 11.91 1.69
C GLN A 67 0.75 11.78 0.50
N VAL A 68 0.62 12.66 -0.48
CA VAL A 68 1.54 12.74 -1.63
C VAL A 68 2.98 12.94 -1.12
N GLY A 69 3.88 12.07 -1.55
CA GLY A 69 5.30 12.03 -1.22
C GLY A 69 5.63 11.29 0.09
N ASN A 70 4.63 10.81 0.82
CA ASN A 70 4.84 10.19 2.13
C ASN A 70 4.79 8.64 2.10
N PHE A 71 4.55 8.01 0.95
CA PHE A 71 4.55 6.56 0.86
C PHE A 71 5.97 5.96 0.96
N PRO A 72 6.10 4.71 1.42
CA PRO A 72 7.41 4.05 1.55
C PRO A 72 8.14 3.91 0.19
N TYR A 73 9.47 3.85 0.22
CA TYR A 73 10.36 3.90 -0.96
C TYR A 73 10.00 2.95 -2.13
N GLN A 74 9.42 1.78 -1.87
CA GLN A 74 9.06 0.82 -2.93
C GLN A 74 7.81 1.23 -3.73
N TRP A 75 7.08 2.25 -3.27
CA TRP A 75 5.81 2.65 -3.85
C TRP A 75 6.01 3.74 -4.89
N ALA A 76 5.40 3.53 -6.06
CA ALA A 76 5.10 4.63 -6.96
C ALA A 76 3.80 5.30 -6.52
N GLU A 77 3.71 6.61 -6.69
CA GLU A 77 2.49 7.35 -6.39
C GLU A 77 1.85 7.83 -7.69
N TRP A 78 0.53 7.70 -7.76
CA TRP A 78 -0.22 8.27 -8.87
C TRP A 78 -0.20 9.80 -8.75
N LYS A 79 0.42 10.45 -9.73
CA LYS A 79 0.35 11.90 -9.87
C LYS A 79 -1.00 12.26 -10.49
N VAL A 80 -1.82 12.91 -9.67
CA VAL A 80 -3.03 13.62 -10.12
C VAL A 80 -2.63 14.99 -10.66
#